data_AF-A0A5N5EGD6-F1
#
_entry.id   AF-A0A5N5EGD6-F1
#
_cell.length_a   1.000
_cell.length_b   1.000
_cell.length_c   1.000
_cell.angle_alpha   90.00
_cell.angle_beta   90.00
_cell.angle_gamma   90.00
#
_symmetry.space_group_name_H-M   'P 1'
#
loop_
_entity.id
_entity.type
_entity.pdbx_description
1 polymer ?
#
loop_
_entity_poly.entity_id
_entity_poly.type
_entity_poly.pdbx_seq_one_letter_code
_entity_poly.pdbx_strand_id
1 'polypeptide(L)'
;MCRRNPPGNPPLDPPGAIIRSVALRMSRRLADRPQPVSALSSVVDMVENDETDLAMDDIGMLIQYFQFPVLRSEYQDLVRAAQQLDSLESLTDTGVERLVVDG
;
A
#
# COMPACT_ATOMS: atom_id res chain seq x y z
N MET A 1 12.27 39.11 -14.27
CA MET A 1 13.31 38.18 -13.78
C MET A 1 12.68 36.80 -13.62
N CYS A 2 12.89 35.89 -14.57
CA CYS A 2 12.35 34.53 -14.51
C CYS A 2 13.15 33.72 -13.49
N ARG A 3 12.54 33.35 -12.36
CA ARG A 3 13.12 32.38 -11.44
C ARG A 3 13.06 30.99 -12.10
N ARG A 4 14.22 30.44 -12.45
CA ARG A 4 14.38 29.02 -12.77
C ARG A 4 14.07 28.23 -11.49
N ASN A 5 12.99 27.45 -11.49
CA ASN A 5 12.81 26.42 -10.47
C ASN A 5 13.94 25.39 -10.64
N PRO A 6 14.58 24.92 -9.55
CA PRO A 6 15.51 23.79 -9.63
C PRO A 6 14.74 22.53 -10.11
N PRO A 7 15.42 21.50 -10.64
CA PRO A 7 14.79 20.20 -10.86
C PRO A 7 14.48 19.61 -9.48
N GLY A 8 13.37 20.05 -8.90
CA GLY A 8 12.82 19.47 -7.68
C GLY A 8 12.44 18.03 -7.99
N ASN A 9 12.81 17.13 -7.09
CA ASN A 9 12.37 15.75 -7.12
C ASN A 9 10.88 15.68 -7.53
N PRO A 10 10.48 14.72 -8.39
CA PRO A 10 9.06 14.54 -8.69
C PRO A 10 8.28 14.48 -7.38
N PRO A 11 7.09 15.10 -7.30
CA PRO A 11 6.29 15.02 -6.10
C PRO A 11 6.14 13.54 -5.74
N LEU A 12 6.57 13.17 -4.54
CA LEU A 12 6.29 11.85 -4.00
C LEU A 12 4.76 11.75 -3.93
N ASP A 13 4.20 10.69 -4.52
CA ASP A 13 2.78 10.43 -4.37
C ASP A 13 2.44 10.35 -2.88
N PRO A 14 1.33 10.97 -2.43
CA PRO A 14 0.95 10.92 -1.03
C PRO A 14 0.69 9.46 -0.60
N PRO A 15 0.92 9.11 0.67
CA PRO A 15 0.88 7.72 1.13
C PRO A 15 -0.47 7.04 0.84
N GLY A 16 -1.58 7.76 0.98
CA GLY A 16 -2.91 7.26 0.61
C GLY A 16 -3.01 6.88 -0.87
N ALA A 17 -2.49 7.71 -1.78
CA ALA A 17 -2.49 7.39 -3.22
C ALA A 17 -1.67 6.12 -3.53
N ILE A 18 -0.55 5.93 -2.83
CA ILE A 18 0.27 4.73 -2.95
C ILE A 18 -0.51 3.49 -2.45
N ILE A 19 -1.06 3.54 -1.23
CA ILE A 19 -1.81 2.43 -0.62
C ILE A 19 -3.01 2.05 -1.48
N ARG A 20 -3.80 3.03 -1.94
CA ARG A 20 -4.93 2.82 -2.85
C ARG A 20 -4.51 2.14 -4.16
N SER A 21 -3.41 2.61 -4.76
CA SER A 21 -2.87 2.02 -5.97
C SER A 21 -2.46 0.56 -5.75
N VAL A 22 -1.78 0.25 -4.64
CA VAL A 22 -1.40 -1.12 -4.27
C VAL A 22 -2.63 -2.00 -4.08
N ALA A 23 -3.60 -1.56 -3.26
CA ALA A 23 -4.82 -2.30 -2.99
C ALA A 23 -5.58 -2.65 -4.28
N LEU A 24 -5.73 -1.69 -5.20
CA LEU A 24 -6.38 -1.91 -6.50
C LEU A 24 -5.62 -2.92 -7.38
N ARG A 25 -4.28 -2.88 -7.39
CA ARG A 25 -3.46 -3.85 -8.15
C ARG A 25 -3.59 -5.27 -7.57
N MET A 26 -3.57 -5.39 -6.24
CA MET A 26 -3.82 -6.66 -5.55
C MET A 26 -5.22 -7.19 -5.85
N SER A 27 -6.26 -6.36 -5.75
CA SER A 27 -7.64 -6.76 -6.06
C SER A 27 -7.80 -7.28 -7.48
N ARG A 28 -7.16 -6.64 -8.47
CA ARG A 28 -7.19 -7.11 -9.87
C ARG A 28 -6.52 -8.47 -10.02
N ARG A 29 -5.40 -8.71 -9.34
CA ARG A 29 -4.70 -10.00 -9.37
C ARG A 29 -5.49 -11.10 -8.65
N LEU A 30 -6.19 -10.73 -7.58
CA LEU A 30 -6.98 -11.63 -6.75
C LEU A 30 -8.44 -11.71 -7.19
N ALA A 31 -8.79 -11.33 -8.43
CA ALA A 31 -10.16 -11.25 -8.92
C ALA A 31 -10.98 -12.54 -8.70
N ASP A 32 -10.33 -13.71 -8.74
CA ASP A 32 -10.95 -15.01 -8.50
C ASP A 32 -11.14 -15.35 -7.00
N ARG A 33 -10.77 -14.46 -6.09
CA ARG A 33 -10.87 -14.63 -4.62
C ARG A 33 -11.75 -13.51 -4.03
N PRO A 34 -13.09 -13.70 -3.96
CA PRO A 34 -14.04 -12.64 -3.57
C PRO A 34 -13.78 -12.03 -2.19
N GLN A 35 -13.34 -12.84 -1.23
CA GLN A 35 -13.10 -12.39 0.15
C GLN A 35 -11.93 -11.39 0.25
N PRO A 36 -10.70 -11.70 -0.23
CA PRO A 36 -9.62 -10.72 -0.32
C PRO A 36 -9.98 -9.47 -1.11
N VAL A 37 -10.71 -9.60 -2.23
CA VAL A 37 -11.12 -8.45 -3.04
C VAL A 37 -12.03 -7.52 -2.26
N SER A 38 -13.02 -8.07 -1.57
CA SER A 38 -13.92 -7.28 -0.71
C SER A 38 -13.16 -6.55 0.40
N ALA A 39 -12.17 -7.21 1.02
CA ALA A 39 -11.37 -6.61 2.07
C ALA A 39 -10.45 -5.50 1.54
N LEU A 40 -9.80 -5.71 0.40
CA LEU A 40 -8.98 -4.68 -0.25
C LEU A 40 -9.82 -3.48 -0.75
N SER A 41 -11.08 -3.68 -1.11
CA SER A 41 -12.01 -2.57 -1.38
C SER A 41 -12.24 -1.74 -0.12
N SER A 42 -12.36 -2.36 1.06
CA SER A 42 -12.48 -1.63 2.33
C SER A 42 -11.25 -0.76 2.61
N VAL A 43 -10.04 -1.23 2.28
CA VAL A 43 -8.81 -0.43 2.39
C VAL A 43 -8.87 0.78 1.46
N VAL A 44 -9.39 0.63 0.24
CA VAL A 44 -9.59 1.75 -0.69
C VAL A 44 -10.57 2.76 -0.11
N ASP A 45 -11.69 2.30 0.45
CA ASP A 45 -12.70 3.16 1.07
C ASP A 45 -12.11 3.93 2.28
N MET A 46 -11.28 3.29 3.12
CA MET A 46 -10.59 3.96 4.24
C MET A 46 -9.70 5.10 3.73
N VAL A 47 -8.89 4.86 2.69
CA VAL A 47 -8.06 5.92 2.09
C VAL A 47 -8.92 7.06 1.55
N GLU A 48 -10.05 6.76 0.91
CA GLU A 48 -10.96 7.77 0.37
C GLU A 48 -11.68 8.59 1.46
N ASN A 49 -11.73 8.07 2.69
CA ASN A 49 -12.23 8.77 3.88
C ASN A 49 -11.11 9.40 4.73
N ASP A 50 -9.92 9.60 4.16
CA ASP A 50 -8.72 10.17 4.82
C ASP A 50 -8.16 9.31 5.98
N GLU A 51 -8.59 8.04 6.10
CA GLU A 51 -8.12 7.09 7.13
C GLU A 51 -6.84 6.34 6.67
N THR A 52 -5.84 7.09 6.21
CA THR A 52 -4.65 6.53 5.56
C THR A 52 -3.79 5.66 6.50
N ASP A 53 -3.64 6.07 7.77
CA ASP A 53 -2.88 5.29 8.76
C ASP A 53 -3.56 3.94 9.04
N LEU A 54 -4.89 3.96 9.23
CA LEU A 54 -5.68 2.75 9.44
C LEU A 54 -5.65 1.84 8.21
N ALA A 55 -5.72 2.41 7.00
CA ALA A 55 -5.60 1.66 5.76
C ALA A 55 -4.23 0.97 5.61
N MET A 56 -3.15 1.59 6.10
CA MET A 56 -1.81 1.02 6.10
C MET A 56 -1.69 -0.18 7.04
N ASP A 57 -2.29 -0.08 8.23
CA ASP A 57 -2.32 -1.19 9.18
C ASP A 57 -3.22 -2.33 8.67
N ASP A 58 -4.41 -1.99 8.18
CA ASP A 58 -5.40 -2.96 7.69
C ASP A 58 -4.85 -3.74 6.49
N ILE A 59 -4.21 -3.09 5.51
CA ILE A 59 -3.64 -3.83 4.37
C ILE A 59 -2.57 -4.84 4.81
N GLY A 60 -1.73 -4.51 5.80
CA GLY A 60 -0.76 -5.44 6.36
C GLY A 60 -1.44 -6.63 7.04
N MET A 61 -2.46 -6.37 7.85
CA MET A 61 -3.27 -7.39 8.51
C MET A 61 -4.01 -8.29 7.53
N LEU A 62 -4.57 -7.74 6.45
CA LEU A 62 -5.26 -8.51 5.41
C LEU A 62 -4.31 -9.43 4.65
N ILE A 63 -3.12 -8.96 4.31
CA ILE A 63 -2.08 -9.78 3.69
C ILE A 63 -1.72 -10.95 4.62
N GLN A 64 -1.50 -10.67 5.92
CA GLN A 64 -1.20 -11.70 6.91
C GLN A 64 -2.37 -12.68 7.10
N TYR A 65 -3.60 -12.20 7.18
CA TYR A 65 -4.77 -13.04 7.42
C TYR A 65 -5.07 -13.96 6.23
N PHE A 66 -5.07 -13.43 5.00
CA PHE A 66 -5.42 -14.19 3.81
C PHE A 66 -4.24 -14.90 3.14
N GLN A 67 -3.01 -14.64 3.62
CA GLN A 67 -1.75 -15.24 3.16
C GLN A 67 -1.63 -15.21 1.62
N PHE A 68 -2.01 -14.11 0.97
CA PHE A 68 -1.89 -13.97 -0.48
C PHE A 68 -0.52 -13.41 -0.88
N PRO A 69 0.01 -13.78 -2.06
CA PRO A 69 1.32 -13.33 -2.50
C PRO A 69 1.33 -11.82 -2.77
N VAL A 70 2.38 -11.16 -2.28
CA VAL A 70 2.66 -9.74 -2.49
C VAL A 70 3.80 -9.61 -3.49
N LEU A 71 3.63 -8.82 -4.55
CA LEU A 71 4.73 -8.60 -5.48
C LEU A 71 5.79 -7.70 -4.84
N ARG A 72 7.08 -7.91 -5.15
CA ARG A 72 8.17 -7.06 -4.64
C ARG A 72 7.94 -5.57 -4.86
N SER A 73 7.38 -5.18 -6.01
CA SER A 73 7.04 -3.78 -6.31
C SER A 73 5.93 -3.23 -5.40
N GLU A 74 4.91 -4.04 -5.10
CA GLU A 74 3.83 -3.66 -4.17
C GLU A 74 4.37 -3.52 -2.74
N TYR A 75 5.22 -4.44 -2.30
CA TYR A 75 5.86 -4.34 -1.00
C TYR A 75 6.74 -3.10 -0.87
N GLN A 76 7.52 -2.77 -1.90
CA GLN A 76 8.34 -1.55 -1.91
C GLN A 76 7.48 -0.27 -1.84
N ASP A 77 6.35 -0.26 -2.54
CA ASP A 77 5.41 0.85 -2.47
C ASP A 77 4.78 0.96 -1.07
N LEU A 78 4.38 -0.16 -0.46
CA LEU A 78 3.89 -0.19 0.93
C LEU A 78 4.95 0.27 1.93
N VAL A 79 6.20 -0.15 1.78
CA VAL A 79 7.32 0.32 2.62
C VAL A 79 7.50 1.84 2.48
N ARG A 80 7.42 2.39 1.27
CA ARG A 80 7.50 3.84 1.05
C ARG A 80 6.33 4.58 1.70
N ALA A 81 5.10 4.06 1.57
CA ALA A 81 3.94 4.66 2.21
C ALA A 81 4.06 4.61 3.74
N ALA A 82 4.43 3.45 4.30
CA ALA A 82 4.65 3.28 5.72
C ALA A 82 5.76 4.18 6.27
N GLN A 83 6.85 4.39 5.53
CA GLN A 83 7.90 5.35 5.90
C GLN A 83 7.40 6.80 5.92
N GLN A 84 6.52 7.19 5.00
CA GLN A 84 5.92 8.53 5.00
C GLN A 84 4.94 8.74 6.16
N LEU A 85 4.33 7.66 6.65
CA LEU A 85 3.40 7.66 7.79
C LEU A 85 4.08 7.41 9.15
N ASP A 86 5.39 7.14 9.17
CA ASP A 86 6.12 6.68 10.36
C ASP A 86 5.59 5.33 10.93
N SER A 87 4.97 4.51 10.07
CA SER A 87 4.32 3.24 10.42
C SER A 87 5.06 2.00 9.87
N LEU A 88 6.35 2.13 9.59
CA LEU A 88 7.15 1.02 9.03
C LEU A 88 7.20 -0.20 9.97
N GLU A 89 7.30 0.05 11.28
CA GLU A 89 7.32 -1.00 12.30
C GLU A 89 6.03 -1.84 12.27
N SER A 90 4.87 -1.18 12.18
CA SER A 90 3.56 -1.84 12.06
C SER A 90 3.52 -2.78 10.85
N LEU A 91 3.99 -2.31 9.68
CA LEU A 91 4.05 -3.14 8.49
C LEU A 91 4.97 -4.36 8.67
N THR A 92 6.14 -4.18 9.28
CA THR A 92 7.07 -5.30 9.51
C THR A 92 6.57 -6.30 10.54
N ASP A 93 5.80 -5.86 11.55
CA ASP A 93 5.23 -6.73 12.57
C ASP A 93 4.17 -7.69 12.01
N THR A 94 3.49 -7.31 10.94
CA THR A 94 2.57 -8.21 10.23
C THR A 94 3.29 -9.35 9.49
N GLY A 95 4.61 -9.24 9.25
CA GLY A 95 5.39 -10.26 8.58
C GLY A 95 5.16 -10.34 7.06
N VAL A 96 4.64 -9.28 6.45
CA VAL A 96 4.33 -9.19 5.01
C VAL A 96 5.55 -9.53 4.15
N GLU A 97 6.77 -9.22 4.60
CA GLU A 97 8.02 -9.50 3.89
C GLU A 97 8.21 -10.99 3.56
N ARG A 98 7.60 -11.88 4.34
CA ARG A 98 7.66 -13.34 4.14
C ARG A 98 6.78 -13.83 3.00
N LEU A 99 5.80 -13.02 2.60
CA LEU A 99 4.85 -13.32 1.52
C LEU A 99 5.24 -12.62 0.21
N VAL A 100 6.40 -11.95 0.19
CA VAL A 100 6.91 -11.27 -0.99
C VAL A 100 7.42 -12.30 -1.99
N VAL A 101 6.91 -12.20 -3.23
CA VAL A 101 7.35 -13.00 -4.37
C VAL A 101 7.98 -12.10 -5.42
N ASP A 102 8.95 -12.65 -6.14
CA ASP A 102 9.48 -12.03 -7.34
C ASP A 102 8.41 -12.14 -8.45
N GLY A 103 7.96 -10.99 -8.95
CA GLY A 103 6.93 -10.85 -9.98
C GLY A 103 7.51 -10.41 -11.31
#